data_AF-A0A564YV14-F1
#
_entry.id   AF-A0A564YV14-F1
#
_cell.length_a   1.000
_cell.length_b   1.000
_cell.length_c   1.000
_cell.angle_alpha   90.00
_cell.angle_beta   90.00
_cell.angle_gamma   90.00
#
_symmetry.space_group_name_H-M   'P 1'
#
loop_
_entity.id
_entity.type
_entity.pdbx_description
1 polymer ?
#
loop_
_entity_poly.entity_id
_entity_poly.type
_entity_poly.pdbx_seq_one_letter_code
_entity_poly.pdbx_strand_id
1 'polypeptide(L)'
;MDKLADDSQWINGTVLEIPSEKCPVVLDPLTKMNFRILIGDILSMSPSSISNGLFIFASRFISYVDIVGVVRRIDVRENYYLTQVDDGTGQVICTIWRKDVTPEMPDQISYCNQPTESLALGQKLIRLAVRATPVIFSTPDGNGNNLSSSLGVGDTVHLRGRLQLFRESITVSVNYCRIIKDPQEELDSLLQAHHLKTHIYSQPYNPAQIFENLKADLQKSSDGELLQRIQRVIESDGLFHFTALDLQLHAQVINEIRACSELMVDELCYEPDWNIVLPQNDTTNIRSMESGRLKSRVLEIIDKLLKEGIIYRSADPIGGMSSYHYTLKNRRLTKHVCQIISVEQKDLERGVSFNVIMEKLRSFAPTDKSQRPYRSITRSALDKVINCLLGKSQIYTVGPDCYKIA
;
A
#
# COMPACT_ATOMS: atom_id res chain seq x y z
N MET A 1 19.15 32.93 -43.83
CA MET A 1 20.10 32.70 -42.73
C MET A 1 19.30 32.03 -41.63
N ASP A 2 19.23 30.71 -41.74
CA ASP A 2 18.44 29.86 -40.86
C ASP A 2 19.17 29.66 -39.53
N LYS A 3 18.47 29.94 -38.43
CA LYS A 3 18.92 29.58 -37.10
C LYS A 3 18.76 28.06 -36.95
N LEU A 4 19.87 27.34 -36.97
CA LEU A 4 19.94 25.96 -36.49
C LEU A 4 19.34 25.91 -35.09
N ALA A 5 18.26 25.15 -34.93
CA ALA A 5 17.74 24.75 -33.63
C ALA A 5 18.73 23.75 -33.04
N ASP A 6 19.25 24.07 -31.86
CA ASP A 6 20.15 23.23 -31.09
C ASP A 6 19.34 22.14 -30.37
N ASP A 7 19.35 20.93 -30.93
CA ASP A 7 18.62 19.76 -30.43
C ASP A 7 19.37 19.04 -29.28
N SER A 8 20.48 19.60 -28.80
CA SER A 8 21.39 18.95 -27.83
C SER A 8 20.81 18.81 -26.42
N GLN A 9 19.69 19.46 -26.10
CA GLN A 9 19.06 19.36 -24.77
C GLN A 9 18.25 18.07 -24.54
N TRP A 10 18.08 17.23 -25.56
CA TRP A 10 17.34 15.97 -25.45
C TRP A 10 18.25 14.76 -25.14
N ILE A 11 19.58 14.98 -25.11
CA ILE A 11 20.58 13.95 -24.80
C ILE A 11 20.92 14.05 -23.31
N ASN A 12 20.03 13.56 -22.45
CA ASN A 12 20.40 13.11 -21.11
C ASN A 12 19.55 11.91 -20.73
N GLY A 13 19.85 10.77 -21.37
CA GLY A 13 19.25 9.46 -21.12
C GLY A 13 19.66 8.78 -19.81
N THR A 14 20.25 9.49 -18.84
CA THR A 14 20.70 8.87 -17.57
C THR A 14 20.72 9.78 -16.35
N VAL A 15 20.21 11.01 -16.43
CA VAL A 15 20.01 11.80 -15.23
C VAL A 15 18.58 11.56 -14.78
N LEU A 16 18.42 10.72 -13.76
CA LEU A 16 17.30 10.89 -12.83
C LEU A 16 17.47 12.30 -12.25
N GLU A 17 17.03 13.33 -12.97
CA GLU A 17 16.71 14.59 -12.34
C GLU A 17 15.65 14.22 -11.33
N ILE A 18 16.04 14.12 -10.06
CA ILE A 18 15.11 14.07 -8.96
C ILE A 18 14.40 15.41 -9.09
N PRO A 19 13.14 15.47 -9.52
CA PRO A 19 12.45 16.74 -9.56
C PRO A 19 12.42 17.20 -8.10
N SER A 20 13.03 18.34 -7.81
CA SER A 20 12.88 19.05 -6.53
C SER A 20 11.50 19.71 -6.46
N GLU A 21 10.47 19.00 -6.91
CA GLU A 21 9.08 19.39 -6.87
C GLU A 21 8.33 18.13 -6.44
N LYS A 22 7.54 18.25 -5.37
CA LYS A 22 6.77 17.17 -4.76
C LYS A 22 5.96 16.43 -5.84
N CYS A 23 6.51 15.33 -6.36
CA CYS A 23 5.84 14.56 -7.39
C CYS A 23 4.64 13.86 -6.74
N PRO A 24 3.40 14.07 -7.22
CA PRO A 24 2.23 13.45 -6.62
C PRO A 24 2.39 11.93 -6.66
N VAL A 25 2.22 11.28 -5.50
CA VAL A 25 2.19 9.82 -5.43
C VAL A 25 0.93 9.35 -6.14
N VAL A 26 1.10 8.79 -7.34
CA VAL A 26 0.01 8.15 -8.06
C VAL A 26 -0.28 6.80 -7.40
N LEU A 27 -1.36 6.73 -6.61
CA LEU A 27 -1.78 5.52 -5.88
C LEU A 27 -2.43 4.43 -6.78
N ASP A 28 -2.18 4.48 -8.09
CA ASP A 28 -2.71 3.47 -9.02
C ASP A 28 -1.67 2.35 -9.18
N PRO A 29 -2.00 1.10 -8.80
CA PRO A 29 -1.09 -0.04 -8.95
C PRO A 29 -0.66 -0.28 -10.40
N LEU A 30 -1.44 0.19 -11.38
CA LEU A 30 -1.14 -0.02 -12.80
C LEU A 30 -0.18 1.01 -13.38
N THR A 31 0.09 2.15 -12.73
CA THR A 31 0.85 3.29 -13.30
C THR A 31 2.22 2.89 -13.88
N LYS A 32 2.89 1.91 -13.26
CA LYS A 32 4.22 1.43 -13.68
C LYS A 32 4.18 0.20 -14.59
N MET A 33 3.00 -0.34 -14.89
CA MET A 33 2.83 -1.47 -15.80
C MET A 33 2.75 -0.99 -17.25
N ASN A 34 3.14 -1.85 -18.19
CA ASN A 34 2.92 -1.59 -19.61
C ASN A 34 1.44 -1.90 -19.92
N PHE A 35 0.67 -0.87 -20.23
CA PHE A 35 -0.74 -1.02 -20.60
C PHE A 35 -0.84 -1.61 -22.00
N ARG A 36 -1.40 -2.81 -22.12
CA ARG A 36 -1.67 -3.40 -23.42
C ARG A 36 -2.92 -2.79 -24.01
N ILE A 37 -2.74 -1.94 -25.01
CA ILE A 37 -3.79 -1.06 -25.52
C ILE A 37 -3.63 -0.82 -27.02
N LEU A 38 -4.74 -0.54 -27.70
CA LEU A 38 -4.76 -0.21 -29.13
C LEU A 38 -4.28 1.24 -29.36
N ILE A 39 -3.68 1.49 -30.52
CA ILE A 39 -3.08 2.78 -30.87
C ILE A 39 -4.13 3.88 -30.95
N GLY A 40 -5.31 3.60 -31.48
CA GLY A 40 -6.41 4.58 -31.52
C GLY A 40 -6.79 5.09 -30.13
N ASP A 41 -6.70 4.23 -29.12
CA ASP A 41 -6.94 4.63 -27.74
C ASP A 41 -5.80 5.48 -27.16
N ILE A 42 -4.54 5.15 -27.49
CA ILE A 42 -3.37 5.98 -27.14
C ILE A 42 -3.55 7.40 -27.65
N LEU A 43 -3.95 7.55 -28.92
CA LEU A 43 -4.14 8.84 -29.56
C LEU A 43 -5.30 9.65 -28.96
N SER A 44 -6.24 8.99 -28.28
CA SER A 44 -7.39 9.62 -27.60
C SER A 44 -7.10 10.04 -26.15
N MET A 45 -5.93 9.69 -25.60
CA MET A 45 -5.57 10.02 -24.22
C MET A 45 -5.33 11.52 -24.03
N SER A 46 -5.63 12.03 -22.84
CA SER A 46 -5.30 13.40 -22.47
C SER A 46 -3.95 13.45 -21.73
N PRO A 47 -3.06 14.42 -22.04
CA PRO A 47 -1.84 14.61 -21.27
C PRO A 47 -2.17 15.11 -19.86
N SER A 48 -1.42 14.65 -18.86
CA SER A 48 -1.52 15.17 -17.50
C SER A 48 -0.75 16.48 -17.36
N SER A 49 -1.23 17.38 -16.49
CA SER A 49 -0.47 18.57 -16.07
C SER A 49 0.73 18.26 -15.19
N ILE A 50 0.85 17.01 -14.68
CA ILE A 50 1.89 16.60 -13.74
C ILE A 50 3.23 16.38 -14.44
N SER A 51 3.24 15.70 -15.59
CA SER A 51 4.48 15.45 -16.35
C SER A 51 4.21 15.07 -17.80
N ASN A 52 5.17 15.38 -18.68
CA ASN A 52 5.10 15.11 -20.13
C ASN A 52 5.10 13.61 -20.52
N GLY A 53 5.27 12.70 -19.55
CA GLY A 53 5.24 11.25 -19.76
C GLY A 53 4.13 10.55 -18.97
N LEU A 54 3.12 11.31 -18.50
CA LEU A 54 1.97 10.80 -17.78
C LEU A 54 0.70 11.24 -18.50
N PHE A 55 -0.14 10.27 -18.85
CA PHE A 55 -1.37 10.47 -19.60
C PHE A 55 -2.55 9.95 -18.80
N ILE A 56 -3.74 10.47 -19.10
CA ILE A 56 -4.99 10.05 -18.51
C ILE A 56 -5.78 9.29 -19.56
N PHE A 57 -6.15 8.06 -19.21
CA PHE A 57 -7.03 7.22 -19.99
C PHE A 57 -8.20 6.80 -19.11
N ALA A 58 -9.41 7.13 -19.53
CA ALA A 58 -10.60 7.07 -18.70
C ALA A 58 -10.39 7.83 -17.36
N SER A 59 -10.18 7.11 -16.26
CA SER A 59 -9.91 7.69 -14.93
C SER A 59 -8.53 7.34 -14.37
N ARG A 60 -7.63 6.77 -15.19
CA ARG A 60 -6.35 6.19 -14.74
C ARG A 60 -5.16 6.91 -15.36
N PHE A 61 -4.06 6.89 -14.62
CA PHE A 61 -2.79 7.41 -15.09
C PHE A 61 -1.97 6.32 -15.78
N ILE A 62 -1.45 6.64 -16.96
CA ILE A 62 -0.67 5.73 -17.80
C ILE A 62 0.65 6.40 -18.20
N SER A 63 1.74 5.67 -18.05
CA SER A 63 3.06 6.10 -18.53
C SER A 63 3.69 5.14 -19.54
N TYR A 64 3.33 3.86 -19.49
CA TYR A 64 3.94 2.82 -20.31
C TYR A 64 2.87 2.06 -21.07
N VAL A 65 3.17 1.70 -22.32
CA VAL A 65 2.28 0.98 -23.23
C VAL A 65 2.94 -0.27 -23.78
N ASP A 66 2.09 -1.23 -24.15
CA ASP A 66 2.41 -2.47 -24.83
C ASP A 66 1.53 -2.55 -26.09
N ILE A 67 2.13 -2.39 -27.26
CA ILE A 67 1.44 -2.30 -28.55
C ILE A 67 1.93 -3.39 -29.51
N VAL A 68 1.02 -3.88 -30.34
CA VAL A 68 1.34 -4.75 -31.47
C VAL A 68 0.77 -4.12 -32.73
N GLY A 69 1.59 -4.01 -33.78
CA GLY A 69 1.15 -3.42 -35.04
C GLY A 69 2.17 -3.61 -36.15
N VAL A 70 1.79 -3.18 -37.36
CA VAL A 70 2.59 -3.30 -38.58
C VAL A 70 3.39 -2.03 -38.83
N VAL A 71 4.66 -2.18 -39.16
CA VAL A 71 5.52 -1.06 -39.51
C VAL A 71 5.13 -0.51 -40.89
N ARG A 72 4.71 0.75 -40.93
CA ARG A 72 4.36 1.47 -42.16
C ARG A 72 5.50 2.28 -42.75
N ARG A 73 6.34 2.84 -41.87
CA ARG A 73 7.45 3.71 -42.28
C ARG A 73 8.61 3.58 -41.28
N ILE A 74 9.83 3.70 -41.80
CA ILE A 74 11.05 3.72 -41.01
C ILE A 74 11.91 4.88 -41.49
N ASP A 75 12.17 5.85 -40.62
CA ASP A 75 13.20 6.86 -40.81
C ASP A 75 14.42 6.47 -39.96
N VAL A 76 15.51 6.13 -40.64
CA VAL A 76 16.79 5.73 -40.04
C VAL A 76 17.53 6.98 -39.56
N ARG A 77 17.83 7.05 -38.25
CA ARG A 77 18.77 8.03 -37.65
C ARG A 77 20.05 7.34 -37.23
N GLU A 78 21.01 8.10 -36.71
CA GLU A 78 22.30 7.57 -36.25
C GLU A 78 22.10 6.54 -35.12
N ASN A 79 21.46 6.97 -34.02
CA ASN A 79 21.34 6.18 -32.79
C ASN A 79 19.96 5.54 -32.57
N TYR A 80 19.00 5.76 -33.47
CA TYR A 80 17.64 5.23 -33.32
C TYR A 80 16.91 5.11 -34.66
N TYR A 81 15.82 4.34 -34.67
CA TYR A 81 14.84 4.32 -35.75
C TYR A 81 13.61 5.11 -35.31
N LEU A 82 13.13 5.99 -36.17
CA LEU A 82 11.82 6.60 -36.01
C LEU A 82 10.84 5.82 -36.88
N THR A 83 9.96 5.07 -36.24
CA THR A 83 9.09 4.09 -36.91
C THR A 83 7.65 4.50 -36.76
N GLN A 84 6.88 4.40 -37.85
CA GLN A 84 5.43 4.59 -37.81
C GLN A 84 4.77 3.23 -37.79
N VAL A 85 3.98 2.97 -36.75
CA VAL A 85 3.35 1.67 -36.49
C VAL A 85 1.84 1.82 -36.54
N ASP A 86 1.16 0.87 -37.18
CA ASP A 86 -0.27 0.86 -37.44
C ASP A 86 -0.88 -0.48 -36.99
N ASP A 87 -1.89 -0.43 -36.14
CA ASP A 87 -2.63 -1.61 -35.65
C ASP A 87 -4.05 -1.70 -36.22
N GLY A 88 -4.37 -0.86 -37.22
CA GLY A 88 -5.71 -0.74 -37.82
C GLY A 88 -6.65 0.21 -37.08
N THR A 89 -6.32 0.65 -35.87
CA THR A 89 -7.10 1.65 -35.11
C THR A 89 -6.49 3.04 -35.12
N GLY A 90 -5.18 3.14 -35.38
CA GLY A 90 -4.46 4.40 -35.47
C GLY A 90 -3.00 4.19 -35.82
N GLN A 91 -2.28 5.28 -35.99
CA GLN A 91 -0.85 5.27 -36.28
C GLN A 91 -0.10 6.09 -35.25
N VAL A 92 0.97 5.52 -34.69
CA VAL A 92 1.81 6.19 -33.69
C VAL A 92 3.27 6.13 -34.10
N ILE A 93 4.01 7.18 -33.74
CA ILE A 93 5.44 7.27 -33.96
C ILE A 93 6.15 6.65 -32.76
N CYS A 94 7.02 5.68 -33.05
CA CYS A 94 7.81 4.94 -32.10
C CYS A 94 9.30 5.19 -32.33
N THR A 95 9.99 5.66 -31.29
CA THR A 95 11.45 5.82 -31.27
C THR A 95 12.08 4.55 -30.73
N ILE A 96 12.74 3.79 -31.60
CA ILE A 96 13.41 2.53 -31.24
C ILE A 96 14.91 2.80 -31.18
N TRP A 97 15.46 2.83 -29.96
CA TRP A 97 16.88 3.07 -29.74
C TRP A 97 17.71 1.90 -30.27
N ARG A 98 18.75 2.23 -31.04
CA ARG A 98 19.75 1.26 -31.44
C ARG A 98 20.63 1.01 -30.23
N LYS A 99 20.81 -0.27 -29.94
CA LYS A 99 21.92 -0.69 -29.10
C LYS A 99 22.99 -1.15 -30.06
N ASP A 100 24.03 -0.34 -30.19
CA ASP A 100 25.28 -0.81 -30.78
C ASP A 100 25.84 -1.83 -29.79
N VAL A 101 25.51 -3.10 -30.01
CA VAL A 101 26.41 -4.15 -29.59
C VAL A 101 27.44 -4.16 -30.69
N THR A 102 28.42 -3.27 -30.60
CA THR A 102 29.73 -3.64 -31.08
C THR A 102 30.12 -4.83 -30.20
N PRO A 103 30.16 -6.07 -30.71
CA PRO A 103 31.17 -6.93 -30.17
C PRO A 103 32.46 -6.20 -30.52
N GLU A 104 32.99 -5.41 -29.59
CA GLU A 104 34.43 -5.44 -29.42
C GLU A 104 34.72 -6.91 -29.12
N MET A 105 34.84 -7.72 -30.18
CA MET A 105 35.79 -8.81 -30.14
C MET A 105 37.07 -8.07 -29.79
N PRO A 106 37.69 -8.34 -28.64
CA PRO A 106 39.01 -7.82 -28.40
C PRO A 106 39.91 -8.52 -29.44
N ASP A 107 39.99 -7.95 -30.63
CA ASP A 107 40.84 -8.40 -31.73
C ASP A 107 42.34 -8.25 -31.38
N GLN A 108 42.66 -7.91 -30.13
CA GLN A 108 44.02 -7.75 -29.61
C GLN A 108 44.17 -8.19 -28.14
N ILE A 109 43.51 -9.26 -27.68
CA ILE A 109 44.12 -10.03 -26.58
C ILE A 109 45.09 -11.01 -27.22
N SER A 110 46.36 -10.61 -27.21
CA SER A 110 47.52 -11.44 -27.51
C SER A 110 47.32 -12.88 -27.04
N TYR A 111 47.57 -13.81 -27.97
CA TYR A 111 47.65 -15.25 -27.75
C TYR A 111 48.38 -15.59 -26.45
N CYS A 112 47.63 -15.96 -25.41
CA CYS A 112 48.17 -16.73 -24.30
C CYS A 112 47.08 -17.63 -23.71
N ASN A 113 47.10 -18.89 -24.13
CA ASN A 113 46.65 -20.08 -23.38
C ASN A 113 45.28 -20.02 -22.68
N GLN A 114 44.22 -19.54 -23.34
CA GLN A 114 42.86 -19.82 -22.87
C GLN A 114 42.32 -21.14 -23.46
N PRO A 115 41.71 -22.02 -22.66
CA PRO A 115 41.15 -23.28 -23.15
C PRO A 115 39.99 -23.01 -24.13
N THR A 116 39.94 -23.73 -25.25
CA THR A 116 38.96 -23.56 -26.34
C THR A 116 37.50 -23.54 -25.86
N GLU A 117 37.20 -24.21 -24.73
CA GLU A 117 35.88 -24.25 -24.10
C GLU A 117 35.44 -22.89 -23.51
N SER A 118 36.36 -22.07 -22.98
CA SER A 118 36.01 -20.77 -22.39
C SER A 118 35.62 -19.75 -23.47
N LEU A 119 36.28 -19.81 -24.64
CA LEU A 119 35.92 -18.98 -25.80
C LEU A 119 34.54 -19.38 -26.36
N ALA A 120 34.26 -20.68 -26.46
CA ALA A 120 32.95 -21.18 -26.91
C ALA A 120 31.82 -20.82 -25.93
N LEU A 121 32.07 -20.88 -24.62
CA LEU A 121 31.14 -20.43 -23.59
C LEU A 121 30.90 -18.92 -23.68
N GLY A 122 31.95 -18.11 -23.81
CA GLY A 122 31.83 -16.66 -23.99
C GLY A 122 30.98 -16.30 -25.22
N GLN A 123 31.23 -16.94 -26.36
CA GLN A 123 30.42 -16.77 -27.56
C GLN A 123 28.96 -17.20 -27.36
N LYS A 124 28.72 -18.29 -26.62
CA LYS A 124 27.37 -18.76 -26.29
C LYS A 124 26.65 -17.78 -25.36
N LEU A 125 27.34 -17.21 -24.37
CA LEU A 125 26.80 -16.20 -23.45
C LEU A 125 26.46 -14.90 -24.18
N ILE A 126 27.32 -14.44 -25.10
CA ILE A 126 27.04 -13.28 -25.96
C ILE A 126 25.80 -13.54 -26.83
N ARG A 127 25.71 -14.71 -27.48
CA ARG A 127 24.52 -15.10 -28.27
C ARG A 127 23.25 -15.18 -27.43
N LEU A 128 23.34 -15.63 -26.18
CA LEU A 128 22.22 -15.67 -25.25
C LEU A 128 21.84 -14.26 -24.78
N ALA A 129 22.81 -13.39 -24.49
CA ALA A 129 22.57 -11.99 -24.10
C ALA A 129 21.87 -11.22 -25.22
N VAL A 130 22.33 -11.37 -26.48
CA VAL A 130 21.70 -10.77 -27.67
C VAL A 130 20.28 -11.30 -27.90
N ARG A 131 20.04 -12.61 -27.70
CA ARG A 131 18.67 -13.17 -27.78
C ARG A 131 17.75 -12.73 -26.64
N ALA A 132 18.31 -12.53 -25.45
CA ALA A 132 17.56 -12.13 -24.26
C ALA A 132 17.22 -10.63 -24.26
N THR A 133 17.89 -9.83 -25.10
CA THR A 133 17.57 -8.42 -25.27
C THR A 133 16.64 -8.24 -26.47
N PRO A 134 15.37 -7.91 -26.24
CA PRO A 134 14.37 -7.77 -27.27
C PRO A 134 14.47 -6.38 -27.91
N VAL A 135 15.66 -5.92 -28.28
CA VAL A 135 15.85 -4.67 -29.01
C VAL A 135 16.56 -5.04 -30.30
N ILE A 136 16.13 -4.47 -31.42
CA ILE A 136 16.70 -4.81 -32.73
C ILE A 136 18.15 -4.34 -32.77
N PHE A 137 19.07 -5.29 -32.94
CA PHE A 137 20.50 -5.04 -33.09
C PHE A 137 20.86 -4.85 -34.56
N SER A 138 21.75 -3.90 -34.83
CA SER A 138 22.49 -3.85 -36.07
C SER A 138 23.75 -4.69 -35.89
N THR A 139 23.82 -5.89 -36.48
CA THR A 139 25.07 -6.65 -36.51
C THR A 139 25.85 -6.30 -37.78
N PRO A 140 27.07 -5.75 -37.67
CA PRO A 140 27.97 -5.64 -38.82
C PRO A 140 28.63 -6.99 -39.11
N ASP A 141 28.49 -7.53 -40.32
CA ASP A 141 29.29 -8.68 -40.75
C ASP A 141 30.68 -8.22 -41.20
N GLY A 142 31.68 -9.11 -41.09
CA GLY A 142 33.08 -8.89 -41.49
C GLY A 142 33.35 -8.57 -42.97
N ASN A 143 32.30 -8.39 -43.79
CA ASN A 143 32.37 -7.89 -45.18
C ASN A 143 31.61 -6.55 -45.38
N GLY A 144 31.17 -5.87 -44.31
CA GLY A 144 30.50 -4.57 -44.39
C GLY A 144 29.04 -4.61 -44.87
N ASN A 145 28.44 -5.79 -45.01
CA ASN A 145 27.01 -5.95 -45.29
C ASN A 145 26.26 -6.37 -44.01
N ASN A 146 25.24 -5.61 -43.62
CA ASN A 146 24.41 -5.88 -42.45
C ASN A 146 23.55 -7.14 -42.68
N LEU A 147 23.86 -8.28 -42.05
CA LEU A 147 23.10 -9.51 -42.23
C LEU A 147 22.36 -9.92 -40.94
N SER A 148 21.02 -9.79 -41.01
CA SER A 148 19.97 -10.23 -40.07
C SER A 148 19.86 -9.45 -38.74
N SER A 149 18.76 -8.80 -38.34
CA SER A 149 17.35 -8.78 -38.75
C SER A 149 16.88 -7.32 -38.79
N SER A 150 17.10 -6.65 -39.91
CA SER A 150 16.68 -5.25 -40.08
C SER A 150 15.17 -5.17 -40.03
N LEU A 151 14.64 -4.36 -39.11
CA LEU A 151 13.24 -3.97 -39.12
C LEU A 151 12.85 -3.48 -40.52
N GLY A 152 11.88 -4.13 -41.13
CA GLY A 152 11.36 -3.81 -42.46
C GLY A 152 10.00 -3.15 -42.41
N VAL A 153 9.68 -2.40 -43.47
CA VAL A 153 8.29 -1.96 -43.70
C VAL A 153 7.46 -3.20 -44.04
N GLY A 154 6.31 -3.36 -43.37
CA GLY A 154 5.44 -4.53 -43.48
C GLY A 154 5.65 -5.57 -42.37
N ASP A 155 6.69 -5.44 -41.53
CA ASP A 155 6.88 -6.33 -40.40
C ASP A 155 5.85 -6.05 -39.30
N THR A 156 5.26 -7.11 -38.74
CA THR A 156 4.47 -7.02 -37.50
C THR A 156 5.41 -7.01 -36.31
N VAL A 157 5.28 -6.00 -35.44
CA VAL A 157 6.14 -5.81 -34.26
C VAL A 157 5.35 -5.73 -32.97
N HIS A 158 5.94 -6.29 -31.92
CA HIS A 158 5.55 -6.12 -30.53
C HIS A 158 6.47 -5.09 -29.88
N LEU A 159 5.91 -3.95 -29.46
CA LEU A 159 6.64 -2.86 -28.84
C LEU A 159 6.16 -2.62 -27.41
N ARG A 160 7.10 -2.33 -26.50
CA ARG A 160 6.79 -1.71 -25.21
C ARG A 160 7.62 -0.46 -25.04
N GLY A 161 7.04 0.53 -24.39
CA GLY A 161 7.71 1.82 -24.27
C GLY A 161 6.97 2.81 -23.40
N ARG A 162 7.65 3.93 -23.16
CA ARG A 162 7.12 5.06 -22.40
C ARG A 162 6.41 6.02 -23.35
N LEU A 163 5.24 6.50 -22.96
CA LEU A 163 4.54 7.57 -23.67
C LEU A 163 5.28 8.90 -23.49
N GLN A 164 5.30 9.69 -24.56
CA GLN A 164 5.88 11.03 -24.59
C GLN A 164 4.96 11.96 -25.38
N LEU A 165 4.89 13.22 -24.98
CA LEU A 165 4.24 14.27 -25.78
C LEU A 165 5.31 15.03 -26.55
N PHE A 166 5.28 14.96 -27.88
CA PHE A 166 6.20 15.69 -28.75
C PHE A 166 5.42 16.51 -29.79
N ARG A 167 5.58 17.85 -29.75
CA ARG A 167 4.89 18.77 -30.67
C ARG A 167 3.38 18.47 -30.77
N GLU A 168 2.74 18.36 -29.61
CA GLU A 168 1.29 18.06 -29.47
C GLU A 168 0.85 16.68 -29.97
N SER A 169 1.80 15.82 -30.36
CA SER A 169 1.54 14.44 -30.79
C SER A 169 2.07 13.45 -29.76
N ILE A 170 1.29 12.41 -29.48
CA ILE A 170 1.71 11.32 -28.59
C ILE A 170 2.68 10.43 -29.36
N THR A 171 3.86 10.19 -28.79
CA THR A 171 4.88 9.30 -29.32
C THR A 171 5.28 8.27 -28.27
N VAL A 172 5.91 7.18 -28.70
CA VAL A 172 6.35 6.09 -27.83
C VAL A 172 7.87 5.96 -27.88
N SER A 173 8.54 6.16 -26.76
CA SER A 173 9.95 5.82 -26.59
C SER A 173 10.09 4.35 -26.22
N VAL A 174 10.56 3.53 -27.16
CA VAL A 174 10.51 2.07 -27.07
C VAL A 174 11.70 1.55 -26.27
N ASN A 175 11.42 0.68 -25.30
CA ASN A 175 12.41 -0.06 -24.51
C ASN A 175 12.46 -1.56 -24.85
N TYR A 176 11.46 -2.06 -25.59
CA TYR A 176 11.30 -3.44 -26.01
C TYR A 176 10.70 -3.45 -27.42
N CYS A 177 11.31 -4.17 -28.35
CA CYS A 177 10.89 -4.35 -29.73
C CYS A 177 11.22 -5.77 -30.23
N ARG A 178 10.18 -6.52 -30.62
CA ARG A 178 10.33 -7.86 -31.20
C ARG A 178 9.48 -8.01 -32.45
N ILE A 179 10.03 -8.62 -33.50
CA ILE A 179 9.28 -8.98 -34.70
C ILE A 179 8.43 -10.23 -34.40
N ILE A 180 7.13 -10.12 -34.68
CA ILE A 180 6.16 -11.22 -34.59
C ILE A 180 6.14 -11.94 -35.94
N LYS A 181 6.14 -13.28 -35.90
CA LYS A 181 6.05 -14.13 -37.10
C LYS A 181 4.76 -14.91 -37.18
N ASP A 182 4.11 -15.15 -36.05
CA ASP A 182 2.87 -15.92 -35.97
C ASP A 182 1.66 -14.97 -35.99
N PRO A 183 0.77 -15.04 -36.98
CA PRO A 183 -0.43 -14.21 -37.04
C PRO A 183 -1.40 -14.49 -35.88
N GLN A 184 -1.35 -15.66 -35.23
CA GLN A 184 -2.17 -15.92 -34.05
C GLN A 184 -1.78 -15.00 -32.88
N GLU A 185 -0.49 -14.71 -32.72
CA GLU A 185 0.00 -13.81 -31.67
C GLU A 185 -0.51 -12.38 -31.85
N GLU A 186 -0.66 -11.92 -33.10
CA GLU A 186 -1.24 -10.62 -33.42
C GLU A 186 -2.73 -10.56 -33.01
N LEU A 187 -3.50 -11.59 -33.39
CA LEU A 187 -4.92 -11.70 -33.02
C LEU A 187 -5.11 -11.77 -31.51
N ASP A 188 -4.32 -12.60 -30.82
CA ASP A 188 -4.36 -12.76 -29.36
C ASP A 188 -4.06 -11.42 -28.66
N SER A 189 -3.08 -10.67 -29.18
CA SER A 189 -2.74 -9.36 -28.63
C SER A 189 -3.89 -8.35 -28.77
N LEU A 190 -4.59 -8.35 -29.91
CA LEU A 190 -5.75 -7.49 -30.14
C LEU A 190 -6.91 -7.84 -29.20
N LEU A 191 -7.24 -9.13 -29.10
CA LEU A 191 -8.29 -9.61 -28.19
C LEU A 191 -7.96 -9.26 -26.73
N GLN A 192 -6.70 -9.43 -26.34
CA GLN A 192 -6.25 -9.10 -24.99
C GLN A 192 -6.34 -7.58 -24.72
N ALA A 193 -5.92 -6.73 -25.65
CA ALA A 193 -6.03 -5.28 -25.50
C ALA A 193 -7.50 -4.85 -25.31
N HIS A 194 -8.40 -5.41 -26.11
CA HIS A 194 -9.84 -5.15 -25.99
C HIS A 194 -10.40 -5.62 -24.63
N HIS A 195 -10.05 -6.83 -24.21
CA HIS A 195 -10.49 -7.37 -22.92
C HIS A 195 -10.00 -6.54 -21.73
N LEU A 196 -8.71 -6.15 -21.73
CA LEU A 196 -8.11 -5.33 -20.67
C LEU A 196 -8.74 -3.95 -20.60
N LYS A 197 -8.97 -3.31 -21.75
CA LYS A 197 -9.69 -2.03 -21.82
C LYS A 197 -11.05 -2.12 -21.14
N THR A 198 -11.87 -3.07 -21.57
CA THR A 198 -13.27 -3.20 -21.14
C THR A 198 -13.42 -3.61 -19.67
N HIS A 199 -12.60 -4.54 -19.19
CA HIS A 199 -12.80 -5.14 -17.86
C HIS A 199 -11.92 -4.52 -16.77
N ILE A 200 -10.76 -3.97 -17.11
CA ILE A 200 -9.77 -3.49 -16.13
C ILE A 200 -9.57 -1.98 -16.23
N TYR A 201 -9.19 -1.48 -17.41
CA TYR A 201 -8.78 -0.08 -17.56
C TYR A 201 -9.95 0.91 -17.49
N SER A 202 -11.13 0.51 -17.96
CA SER A 202 -12.36 1.30 -17.86
C SER A 202 -12.99 1.32 -16.46
N GLN A 203 -12.51 0.52 -15.51
CA GLN A 203 -13.02 0.55 -14.14
C GLN A 203 -12.66 1.88 -13.46
N PRO A 204 -13.63 2.53 -12.77
CA PRO A 204 -13.40 3.82 -12.14
C PRO A 204 -12.29 3.70 -11.09
N TYR A 205 -11.33 4.61 -11.19
CA TYR A 205 -10.23 4.72 -10.25
C TYR A 205 -10.31 6.10 -9.59
N ASN A 206 -10.53 6.12 -8.28
CA ASN A 206 -10.57 7.35 -7.49
C ASN A 206 -9.41 7.37 -6.48
N PRO A 207 -8.34 8.16 -6.73
CA PRO A 207 -7.19 8.22 -5.84
C PRO A 207 -7.55 8.76 -4.46
N ALA A 208 -8.52 9.67 -4.35
CA ALA A 208 -8.93 10.26 -3.07
C ALA A 208 -9.59 9.22 -2.15
N GLN A 209 -10.43 8.35 -2.72
CA GLN A 209 -11.07 7.29 -1.95
C GLN A 209 -10.05 6.27 -1.43
N ILE A 210 -9.06 5.91 -2.25
CA ILE A 210 -8.00 4.98 -1.86
C ILE A 210 -7.14 5.60 -0.75
N PHE A 211 -6.80 6.88 -0.87
CA PHE A 211 -6.06 7.59 0.16
C PHE A 211 -6.80 7.60 1.50
N GLU A 212 -8.10 7.91 1.51
CA GLU A 212 -8.91 7.89 2.74
C GLU A 212 -9.02 6.48 3.34
N ASN A 213 -9.14 5.44 2.50
CA ASN A 213 -9.14 4.05 2.97
C ASN A 213 -7.79 3.67 3.60
N LEU A 214 -6.68 4.02 2.95
CA LEU A 214 -5.33 3.77 3.48
C LEU A 214 -5.12 4.51 4.80
N LYS A 215 -5.57 5.77 4.88
CA LYS A 215 -5.53 6.56 6.11
C LYS A 215 -6.34 5.91 7.22
N ALA A 216 -7.55 5.43 6.91
CA ALA A 216 -8.40 4.74 7.88
C ALA A 216 -7.77 3.42 8.36
N ASP A 217 -7.12 2.66 7.48
CA ASP A 217 -6.47 1.40 7.84
C ASP A 217 -5.18 1.61 8.64
N LEU A 218 -4.39 2.63 8.29
CA LEU A 218 -3.22 3.05 9.07
C LEU A 218 -3.64 3.51 10.47
N GLN A 219 -4.73 4.29 10.57
CA GLN A 219 -5.32 4.70 11.85
C GLN A 219 -5.76 3.50 12.69
N LYS A 220 -6.42 2.50 12.11
CA LYS A 220 -6.82 1.28 12.85
C LYS A 220 -5.61 0.52 13.41
N SER A 221 -4.55 0.37 12.61
CA SER A 221 -3.34 -0.34 13.04
C SER A 221 -2.62 0.40 14.16
N SER A 222 -2.38 1.70 13.96
CA SER A 222 -1.75 2.57 14.95
C SER A 222 -2.54 2.62 16.26
N ASP A 223 -3.88 2.67 16.17
CA ASP A 223 -4.76 2.70 17.32
C ASP A 223 -4.71 1.40 18.14
N GLY A 224 -4.55 0.25 17.48
CA GLY A 224 -4.38 -1.05 18.15
C GLY A 224 -3.06 -1.14 18.90
N GLU A 225 -1.96 -0.71 18.28
CA GLU A 225 -0.65 -0.68 18.94
C GLU A 225 -0.59 0.31 20.10
N LEU A 226 -1.18 1.50 19.92
CA LEU A 226 -1.29 2.50 20.99
C LEU A 226 -2.07 1.93 22.18
N LEU A 227 -3.17 1.21 21.93
CA LEU A 227 -3.95 0.57 22.99
C LEU A 227 -3.13 -0.43 23.80
N GLN A 228 -2.31 -1.24 23.13
CA GLN A 228 -1.42 -2.20 23.78
C GLN A 228 -0.31 -1.52 24.60
N ARG A 229 0.27 -0.42 24.09
CA ARG A 229 1.27 0.37 24.83
C ARG A 229 0.66 0.98 26.09
N ILE A 230 -0.51 1.59 25.98
CA ILE A 230 -1.23 2.15 27.13
C ILE A 230 -1.64 1.07 28.13
N GLN A 231 -2.07 -0.11 27.68
CA GLN A 231 -2.36 -1.23 28.56
C GLN A 231 -1.13 -1.64 29.39
N ARG A 232 0.06 -1.69 28.76
CA ARG A 232 1.32 -1.99 29.46
C ARG A 232 1.65 -0.96 30.53
N VAL A 233 1.45 0.32 30.25
CA VAL A 233 1.64 1.42 31.22
C VAL A 233 0.68 1.28 32.41
N ILE A 234 -0.59 1.00 32.15
CA ILE A 234 -1.59 0.78 33.22
C ILE A 234 -1.18 -0.40 34.11
N GLU A 235 -0.65 -1.47 33.52
CA GLU A 235 -0.21 -2.65 34.26
C GLU A 235 1.10 -2.45 35.02
N SER A 236 2.08 -1.72 34.46
CA SER A 236 3.37 -1.45 35.11
C SER A 236 3.22 -0.54 36.32
N ASP A 237 2.36 0.48 36.19
CA ASP A 237 2.24 1.54 37.19
C ASP A 237 1.12 1.23 38.20
N GLY A 238 0.47 0.07 38.06
CA GLY A 238 -0.49 -0.45 39.03
C GLY A 238 -1.82 0.30 39.07
N LEU A 239 -2.20 0.95 37.96
CA LEU A 239 -3.44 1.73 37.82
C LEU A 239 -4.65 0.80 37.66
N PHE A 240 -5.00 0.05 38.70
CA PHE A 240 -6.10 -0.93 38.64
C PHE A 240 -7.47 -0.33 39.01
N HIS A 241 -7.49 0.89 39.54
CA HIS A 241 -8.67 1.71 39.74
C HIS A 241 -8.33 3.16 39.47
N PHE A 242 -8.97 3.76 38.46
CA PHE A 242 -8.60 5.08 37.96
C PHE A 242 -9.78 5.81 37.32
N THR A 243 -9.65 7.11 37.13
CA THR A 243 -10.56 8.00 36.40
C THR A 243 -9.95 8.41 35.05
N ALA A 244 -10.77 8.99 34.17
CA ALA A 244 -10.25 9.55 32.92
C ALA A 244 -9.21 10.67 33.16
N LEU A 245 -9.33 11.40 34.27
CA LEU A 245 -8.37 12.45 34.64
C LEU A 245 -7.00 11.87 35.00
N ASP A 246 -6.96 10.72 35.67
CA ASP A 246 -5.70 10.06 36.03
C ASP A 246 -4.90 9.68 34.78
N LEU A 247 -5.56 9.19 33.73
CA LEU A 247 -4.92 8.92 32.44
C LEU A 247 -4.49 10.20 31.70
N GLN A 248 -5.26 11.29 31.83
CA GLN A 248 -4.92 12.58 31.23
C GLN A 248 -3.71 13.27 31.87
N LEU A 249 -3.43 12.96 33.14
CA LEU A 249 -2.28 13.49 33.89
C LEU A 249 -1.07 12.55 33.87
N HIS A 250 -1.23 11.33 33.35
CA HIS A 250 -0.17 10.33 33.38
C HIS A 250 0.89 10.59 32.31
N ALA A 251 2.10 10.98 32.72
CA ALA A 251 3.18 11.42 31.83
C ALA A 251 3.49 10.41 30.70
N GLN A 252 3.55 9.11 31.01
CA GLN A 252 3.83 8.08 30.00
C GLN A 252 2.67 7.91 29.00
N VAL A 253 1.42 8.04 29.43
CA VAL A 253 0.25 7.93 28.53
C VAL A 253 0.20 9.12 27.59
N ILE A 254 0.48 10.32 28.11
CA ILE A 254 0.57 11.54 27.31
C ILE A 254 1.65 11.41 26.24
N ASN A 255 2.83 10.89 26.61
CA ASN A 255 3.94 10.71 25.67
C ASN A 255 3.61 9.68 24.58
N GLU A 256 2.97 8.56 24.94
CA GLU A 256 2.53 7.54 23.97
C GLU A 256 1.48 8.09 22.99
N ILE A 257 0.52 8.88 23.49
CA ILE A 257 -0.48 9.54 22.63
C ILE A 257 0.19 10.59 21.71
N ARG A 258 1.16 11.34 22.24
CA ARG A 258 1.90 12.34 21.46
C ARG A 258 2.74 11.68 20.37
N ALA A 259 3.53 10.66 20.71
CA ALA A 259 4.34 9.92 19.75
C ALA A 259 3.49 9.30 18.63
N CYS A 260 2.32 8.76 18.97
CA CYS A 260 1.36 8.26 17.97
C CYS A 260 0.82 9.37 17.07
N SER A 261 0.62 10.58 17.61
CA SER A 261 0.12 11.72 16.83
C SER A 261 1.20 12.32 15.93
N GLU A 262 2.46 12.34 16.36
CA GLU A 262 3.61 12.84 15.60
C GLU A 262 3.94 11.93 14.40
N LEU A 263 3.90 10.60 14.60
CA LEU A 263 4.08 9.63 13.51
C LEU A 263 2.99 9.77 12.43
N MET A 264 1.75 10.05 12.82
CA MET A 264 0.67 10.31 11.86
C MET A 264 0.88 11.59 11.04
N VAL A 265 1.53 12.62 11.60
CA VAL A 265 1.78 13.86 10.86
C VAL A 265 2.94 13.67 9.87
N ASP A 266 3.99 12.95 10.26
CA ASP A 266 5.15 12.74 9.40
C ASP A 266 4.83 11.80 8.20
N GLU A 267 3.98 10.78 8.42
CA GLU A 267 3.60 9.81 7.39
C GLU A 267 2.43 10.28 6.49
N LEU A 268 1.68 11.32 6.89
CA LEU A 268 0.52 11.88 6.17
C LEU A 268 0.71 13.35 5.73
N CYS A 269 1.92 13.92 5.78
CA CYS A 269 2.21 15.25 5.22
C CYS A 269 2.12 15.26 3.68
N TYR A 270 0.89 15.18 3.18
CA TYR A 270 0.51 15.57 1.82
C TYR A 270 -0.72 16.47 1.94
N GLU A 271 -0.50 17.76 2.14
CA GLU A 271 -1.52 18.78 1.89
C GLU A 271 -1.80 18.80 0.39
N PRO A 272 -3.06 18.66 -0.06
CA PRO A 272 -3.39 18.93 -1.45
C PRO A 272 -3.24 20.46 -1.68
N ASP A 273 -2.27 20.85 -2.51
CA ASP A 273 -1.80 22.23 -2.76
C ASP A 273 -2.84 23.24 -3.32
N TRP A 274 -4.15 23.02 -3.18
CA TRP A 274 -5.17 24.00 -3.60
C TRP A 274 -5.53 25.04 -2.53
N ASN A 275 -4.99 24.96 -1.30
CA ASN A 275 -5.31 25.89 -0.21
C ASN A 275 -4.18 26.85 0.21
N ILE A 276 -3.10 26.99 -0.58
CA ILE A 276 -2.05 28.00 -0.29
C ILE A 276 -2.49 29.40 -0.76
N VAL A 277 -3.61 29.91 -0.22
CA VAL A 277 -3.80 31.35 -0.03
C VAL A 277 -4.71 31.53 1.17
N LEU A 278 -4.13 31.61 2.37
CA LEU A 278 -4.59 32.48 3.46
C LEU A 278 -3.54 32.44 4.59
N PRO A 279 -2.94 33.57 4.98
CA PRO A 279 -1.99 33.60 6.08
C PRO A 279 -2.78 33.52 7.41
N GLN A 280 -2.66 32.39 8.11
CA GLN A 280 -3.14 32.29 9.48
C GLN A 280 -2.00 32.67 10.45
N ASN A 281 -2.04 33.93 10.88
CA ASN A 281 -1.53 34.31 12.19
C ASN A 281 -2.38 33.57 13.24
N ASP A 282 -1.76 32.87 14.20
CA ASP A 282 -2.22 32.76 15.60
C ASP A 282 -1.39 31.72 16.38
N THR A 283 -0.22 32.14 16.86
CA THR A 283 0.67 31.33 17.71
C THR A 283 0.17 31.20 19.17
N THR A 284 -0.99 31.77 19.51
CA THR A 284 -1.57 31.75 20.86
C THR A 284 -2.67 30.71 21.07
N ASN A 285 -3.26 30.15 20.00
CA ASN A 285 -4.35 29.16 20.08
C ASN A 285 -3.90 27.69 20.26
N ILE A 286 -2.60 27.41 20.08
CA ILE A 286 -2.06 26.03 19.99
C ILE A 286 -2.15 25.27 21.33
N ARG A 287 -1.84 25.92 22.46
CA ARG A 287 -1.81 25.26 23.79
C ARG A 287 -3.18 24.90 24.35
N SER A 288 -4.23 25.65 24.00
CA SER A 288 -5.61 25.38 24.43
C SER A 288 -6.22 24.21 23.63
N MET A 289 -5.90 24.13 22.33
CA MET A 289 -6.33 23.04 21.44
C MET A 289 -5.71 21.68 21.80
N GLU A 290 -4.45 21.64 22.24
CA GLU A 290 -3.76 20.40 22.61
C GLU A 290 -4.42 19.69 23.81
N SER A 291 -4.86 20.44 24.82
CA SER A 291 -5.55 19.89 25.99
C SER A 291 -6.92 19.31 25.64
N GLY A 292 -7.68 19.98 24.76
CA GLY A 292 -8.96 19.48 24.24
C GLY A 292 -8.80 18.20 23.41
N ARG A 293 -7.79 18.15 22.54
CA ARG A 293 -7.47 16.98 21.71
C ARG A 293 -7.05 15.78 22.56
N LEU A 294 -6.19 15.99 23.55
CA LEU A 294 -5.78 14.93 24.48
C LEU A 294 -6.99 14.37 25.24
N LYS A 295 -7.88 15.22 25.74
CA LYS A 295 -9.09 14.80 26.45
C LYS A 295 -9.98 13.90 25.58
N SER A 296 -10.27 14.31 24.35
CA SER A 296 -11.06 13.50 23.41
C SER A 296 -10.38 12.17 23.13
N ARG A 297 -9.07 12.19 22.91
CA ARG A 297 -8.30 10.97 22.60
C ARG A 297 -8.28 9.98 23.75
N VAL A 298 -8.10 10.44 24.98
CA VAL A 298 -8.18 9.59 26.18
C VAL A 298 -9.57 8.97 26.33
N LEU A 299 -10.64 9.73 26.04
CA LEU A 299 -12.00 9.18 26.08
C LEU A 299 -12.23 8.10 25.02
N GLU A 300 -11.70 8.26 23.81
CA GLU A 300 -11.72 7.23 22.76
C GLU A 300 -10.98 5.95 23.21
N ILE A 301 -9.82 6.11 23.82
CA ILE A 301 -9.04 4.99 24.37
C ILE A 301 -9.84 4.26 25.45
N ILE A 302 -10.48 5.00 26.37
CA ILE A 302 -11.33 4.41 27.41
C ILE A 302 -12.51 3.64 26.78
N ASP A 303 -13.16 4.19 25.75
CA ASP A 303 -14.24 3.49 25.05
C ASP A 303 -13.76 2.18 24.41
N LYS A 304 -12.57 2.19 23.80
CA LYS A 304 -11.94 0.98 23.24
C LYS A 304 -11.60 -0.04 24.33
N LEU A 305 -11.00 0.39 25.44
CA LEU A 305 -10.71 -0.49 26.58
C LEU A 305 -11.97 -1.12 27.18
N LEU A 306 -13.10 -0.39 27.20
CA LEU A 306 -14.41 -0.90 27.63
C LEU A 306 -15.00 -1.91 26.65
N LYS A 307 -14.90 -1.64 25.34
CA LYS A 307 -15.37 -2.54 24.28
C LYS A 307 -14.62 -3.86 24.29
N GLU A 308 -13.29 -3.81 24.43
CA GLU A 308 -12.46 -5.01 24.58
C GLU A 308 -12.64 -5.71 25.92
N GLY A 309 -13.19 -5.05 26.94
CA GLY A 309 -13.38 -5.62 28.28
C GLY A 309 -12.11 -5.64 29.14
N ILE A 310 -11.07 -4.88 28.77
CA ILE A 310 -9.86 -4.68 29.58
C ILE A 310 -10.22 -3.97 30.89
N ILE A 311 -11.16 -3.02 30.81
CA ILE A 311 -11.70 -2.30 31.96
C ILE A 311 -13.23 -2.42 31.99
N TYR A 312 -13.81 -2.13 33.15
CA TYR A 312 -15.25 -1.93 33.32
C TYR A 312 -15.52 -0.72 34.22
N ARG A 313 -16.68 -0.06 34.05
CA ARG A 313 -17.07 1.09 34.88
C ARG A 313 -17.32 0.65 36.31
N SER A 314 -16.78 1.38 37.28
CA SER A 314 -17.12 1.21 38.69
C SER A 314 -18.50 1.78 39.01
N ALA A 315 -19.13 1.25 40.06
CA ALA A 315 -20.33 1.83 40.64
C ALA A 315 -20.03 3.06 41.51
N ASP A 316 -18.77 3.20 41.96
CA ASP A 316 -18.34 4.23 42.90
C ASP A 316 -17.56 5.32 42.17
N PRO A 317 -18.16 6.49 41.89
CA PRO A 317 -17.43 7.59 41.28
C PRO A 317 -16.38 8.14 42.24
N ILE A 318 -15.20 8.45 41.72
CA ILE A 318 -14.13 9.09 42.49
C ILE A 318 -14.28 10.61 42.28
N GLY A 319 -14.55 11.36 43.35
CA GLY A 319 -14.70 12.83 43.26
C GLY A 319 -15.81 13.28 42.31
N GLY A 320 -16.88 12.49 42.15
CA GLY A 320 -17.97 12.77 41.19
C GLY A 320 -17.66 12.39 39.74
N MET A 321 -16.46 11.90 39.44
CA MET A 321 -16.08 11.43 38.12
C MET A 321 -16.30 9.93 37.95
N SER A 322 -16.63 9.50 36.74
CA SER A 322 -16.70 8.08 36.39
C SER A 322 -15.33 7.44 36.56
N SER A 323 -15.27 6.40 37.39
CA SER A 323 -14.07 5.61 37.64
C SER A 323 -14.20 4.23 36.99
N TYR A 324 -13.05 3.61 36.75
CA TYR A 324 -12.92 2.36 36.01
C TYR A 324 -12.08 1.38 36.82
N HIS A 325 -12.36 0.09 36.66
CA HIS A 325 -11.59 -0.99 37.24
C HIS A 325 -10.94 -1.82 36.15
N TYR A 326 -9.69 -2.22 36.39
CA TYR A 326 -8.99 -3.15 35.54
C TYR A 326 -9.49 -4.58 35.78
N THR A 327 -10.03 -5.21 34.75
CA THR A 327 -10.80 -6.45 34.86
C THR A 327 -9.97 -7.60 35.42
N LEU A 328 -8.81 -7.90 34.82
CA LEU A 328 -8.00 -9.08 35.12
C LEU A 328 -7.25 -9.03 36.46
N LYS A 329 -7.04 -7.83 37.02
CA LYS A 329 -6.30 -7.64 38.27
C LYS A 329 -7.23 -7.49 39.48
N ASN A 330 -8.54 -7.42 39.25
CA ASN A 330 -9.52 -7.43 40.34
C ASN A 330 -9.70 -8.84 40.92
N ARG A 331 -8.93 -9.13 41.98
CA ARG A 331 -9.00 -10.41 42.71
C ARG A 331 -10.39 -10.68 43.31
N ARG A 332 -11.13 -9.64 43.70
CA ARG A 332 -12.48 -9.80 44.28
C ARG A 332 -13.47 -10.28 43.22
N LEU A 333 -13.42 -9.68 42.02
CA LEU A 333 -14.24 -10.11 40.87
C LEU A 333 -14.00 -11.59 40.55
N THR A 334 -12.73 -11.99 40.44
CA THR A 334 -12.36 -13.38 40.13
C THR A 334 -12.90 -14.36 41.18
N LYS A 335 -12.76 -14.04 42.48
CA LYS A 335 -13.29 -14.86 43.58
C LYS A 335 -14.81 -14.98 43.54
N HIS A 336 -15.52 -13.88 43.28
CA HIS A 336 -16.98 -13.90 43.21
C HIS A 336 -17.48 -14.73 42.02
N VAL A 337 -16.82 -14.67 40.86
CA VAL A 337 -17.16 -15.53 39.71
C VAL A 337 -17.02 -17.01 40.08
N CYS A 338 -15.91 -17.41 40.71
CA CYS A 338 -15.74 -18.79 41.17
C CYS A 338 -16.78 -19.20 42.22
N GLN A 339 -17.15 -18.29 43.13
CA GLN A 339 -18.20 -18.55 44.13
C GLN A 339 -19.58 -18.75 43.47
N ILE A 340 -19.95 -17.92 42.49
CA ILE A 340 -21.20 -18.06 41.73
C ILE A 340 -21.22 -19.43 41.03
N ILE A 341 -20.14 -19.80 40.36
CA ILE A 341 -20.04 -21.12 39.70
C ILE A 341 -20.16 -22.25 40.74
N SER A 342 -19.49 -22.14 41.88
CA SER A 342 -19.51 -23.16 42.95
C SER A 342 -20.88 -23.36 43.61
N VAL A 343 -21.66 -22.28 43.74
CA VAL A 343 -23.02 -22.34 44.31
C VAL A 343 -24.00 -22.90 43.28
N GLU A 344 -24.02 -22.33 42.08
CA GLU A 344 -25.04 -22.66 41.06
C GLU A 344 -24.77 -24.01 40.37
N GLN A 345 -23.54 -24.54 40.41
CA GLN A 345 -23.26 -25.88 39.85
C GLN A 345 -23.93 -27.01 40.63
N LYS A 346 -24.29 -26.81 41.90
CA LYS A 346 -24.95 -27.83 42.72
C LYS A 346 -26.36 -28.15 42.21
N ASP A 347 -26.97 -27.20 41.53
CA ASP A 347 -28.35 -27.29 41.04
C ASP A 347 -28.42 -27.72 39.56
N LEU A 348 -27.28 -27.78 38.83
CA LEU A 348 -27.23 -27.96 37.38
C LEU A 348 -26.21 -29.04 36.96
N GLU A 349 -26.69 -30.22 36.56
CA GLU A 349 -25.85 -31.32 36.04
C GLU A 349 -24.99 -30.90 34.82
N ARG A 350 -25.49 -29.94 34.01
CA ARG A 350 -24.85 -29.46 32.77
C ARG A 350 -23.87 -28.29 32.98
N GLY A 351 -23.61 -27.85 34.22
CA GLY A 351 -22.76 -26.70 34.53
C GLY A 351 -23.49 -25.37 34.46
N VAL A 352 -22.80 -24.28 34.81
CA VAL A 352 -23.37 -22.94 34.94
C VAL A 352 -23.16 -22.16 33.64
N SER A 353 -24.24 -21.63 33.06
CA SER A 353 -24.17 -20.88 31.80
C SER A 353 -23.60 -19.47 31.98
N PHE A 354 -22.94 -18.95 30.95
CA PHE A 354 -22.37 -17.60 30.92
C PHE A 354 -23.37 -16.52 31.34
N ASN A 355 -24.62 -16.60 30.85
CA ASN A 355 -25.65 -15.60 31.12
C ASN A 355 -26.08 -15.63 32.60
N VAL A 356 -26.17 -16.81 33.21
CA VAL A 356 -26.49 -16.94 34.65
C VAL A 356 -25.39 -16.33 35.49
N ILE A 357 -24.12 -16.59 35.16
CA ILE A 357 -22.97 -15.96 35.84
C ILE A 357 -23.08 -14.43 35.74
N MET A 358 -23.38 -13.92 34.55
CA MET A 358 -23.50 -12.48 34.29
C MET A 358 -24.64 -11.83 35.09
N GLU A 359 -25.82 -12.45 35.11
CA GLU A 359 -26.99 -11.93 35.84
C GLU A 359 -26.75 -11.92 37.35
N LYS A 360 -26.24 -13.03 37.90
CA LYS A 360 -25.93 -13.15 39.32
C LYS A 360 -24.86 -12.14 39.74
N LEU A 361 -23.83 -11.98 38.92
CA LEU A 361 -22.78 -10.99 39.16
C LEU A 361 -23.31 -9.55 39.15
N ARG A 362 -24.20 -9.20 38.21
CA ARG A 362 -24.84 -7.87 38.15
C ARG A 362 -25.83 -7.61 39.29
N SER A 363 -26.46 -8.67 39.79
CA SER A 363 -27.38 -8.62 40.94
C SER A 363 -26.67 -8.59 42.29
N PHE A 364 -25.38 -8.93 42.33
CA PHE A 364 -24.59 -8.99 43.56
C PHE A 364 -24.58 -7.64 44.28
N ALA A 365 -25.06 -7.65 45.52
CA ALA A 365 -25.05 -6.52 46.44
C ALA A 365 -24.39 -6.98 47.74
N PRO A 366 -23.25 -6.39 48.16
CA PRO A 366 -22.68 -6.65 49.47
C PRO A 366 -23.66 -6.27 50.58
N THR A 367 -23.70 -7.04 51.66
CA THR A 367 -24.57 -6.81 52.82
C THR A 367 -24.38 -5.45 53.50
N ASP A 368 -23.26 -4.77 53.25
CA ASP A 368 -22.87 -3.49 53.86
C ASP A 368 -23.08 -2.25 52.98
N LYS A 369 -23.45 -2.43 51.69
CA LYS A 369 -23.62 -1.31 50.75
C LYS A 369 -24.80 -1.55 49.81
N SER A 370 -25.68 -0.57 49.66
CA SER A 370 -26.77 -0.56 48.67
C SER A 370 -26.31 -0.51 47.21
N GLN A 371 -24.99 -0.47 46.98
CA GLN A 371 -24.36 -0.37 45.67
C GLN A 371 -24.01 -1.75 45.10
N ARG A 372 -24.27 -1.92 43.80
CA ARG A 372 -23.97 -3.15 43.04
C ARG A 372 -22.65 -2.96 42.27
N PRO A 373 -21.51 -3.48 42.75
CA PRO A 373 -20.18 -3.14 42.24
C PRO A 373 -19.92 -3.61 40.80
N TYR A 374 -20.66 -4.62 40.33
CA TYR A 374 -20.48 -5.22 39.01
C TYR A 374 -21.66 -4.95 38.06
N ARG A 375 -22.55 -4.02 38.41
CA ARG A 375 -23.75 -3.70 37.61
C ARG A 375 -23.41 -3.36 36.15
N SER A 376 -22.31 -2.65 35.95
CA SER A 376 -21.83 -2.12 34.67
C SER A 376 -20.81 -3.01 33.96
N ILE A 377 -20.59 -4.24 34.43
CA ILE A 377 -19.67 -5.17 33.75
C ILE A 377 -20.23 -5.52 32.36
N THR A 378 -19.34 -5.52 31.35
CA THR A 378 -19.66 -5.84 29.95
C THR A 378 -19.45 -7.34 29.70
N ARG A 379 -20.09 -7.87 28.65
CA ARG A 379 -19.91 -9.28 28.25
C ARG A 379 -18.43 -9.57 27.96
N SER A 380 -17.74 -8.69 27.23
CA SER A 380 -16.31 -8.80 26.93
C SER A 380 -15.44 -8.85 28.20
N ALA A 381 -15.77 -8.06 29.23
CA ALA A 381 -15.01 -8.07 30.48
C ALA A 381 -15.18 -9.40 31.24
N LEU A 382 -16.41 -9.92 31.35
CA LEU A 382 -16.63 -11.22 31.99
C LEU A 382 -15.94 -12.34 31.20
N ASP A 383 -15.99 -12.29 29.87
CA ASP A 383 -15.33 -13.25 28.99
C ASP A 383 -13.81 -13.30 29.23
N LYS A 384 -13.14 -12.14 29.36
CA LYS A 384 -11.71 -12.08 29.74
C LYS A 384 -11.44 -12.73 31.10
N VAL A 385 -12.31 -12.55 32.09
CA VAL A 385 -12.15 -13.20 33.41
C VAL A 385 -12.28 -14.71 33.30
N ILE A 386 -13.29 -15.20 32.58
CA ILE A 386 -13.54 -16.64 32.37
C ILE A 386 -12.37 -17.28 31.63
N ASN A 387 -11.89 -16.67 30.54
CA ASN A 387 -10.74 -17.16 29.79
C ASN A 387 -9.46 -17.20 30.66
N CYS A 388 -9.27 -16.21 31.54
CA CYS A 388 -8.17 -16.21 32.51
C CYS A 388 -8.31 -17.34 33.55
N LEU A 389 -9.52 -17.64 34.01
CA LEU A 389 -9.81 -18.73 34.94
C LEU A 389 -9.61 -20.11 34.30
N LEU A 390 -10.04 -20.28 33.04
CA LEU A 390 -9.81 -21.48 32.22
C LEU A 390 -8.31 -21.72 32.04
N GLY A 391 -7.55 -20.70 31.65
CA GLY A 391 -6.09 -20.79 31.48
C GLY A 391 -5.36 -21.14 32.78
N LYS A 392 -5.90 -20.75 33.94
CA LYS A 392 -5.37 -21.12 35.27
C LYS A 392 -5.90 -22.46 35.80
N SER A 393 -6.68 -23.19 35.01
CA SER A 393 -7.31 -24.45 35.42
C SER A 393 -8.15 -24.33 36.71
N GLN A 394 -8.77 -23.16 36.95
CA GLN A 394 -9.68 -22.97 38.09
C GLN A 394 -11.12 -23.36 37.76
N ILE A 395 -11.45 -23.35 36.47
CA ILE A 395 -12.74 -23.78 35.91
C ILE A 395 -12.46 -24.58 34.63
N TYR A 396 -13.43 -25.39 34.19
CA TYR A 396 -13.40 -26.07 32.89
C TYR A 396 -14.74 -25.97 32.17
N THR A 397 -14.74 -26.15 30.85
CA THR A 397 -15.92 -26.10 30.00
C THR A 397 -16.58 -27.48 29.92
N VAL A 398 -17.91 -27.52 30.06
CA VAL A 398 -18.73 -28.75 29.96
C VAL A 398 -19.61 -28.76 28.71
N GLY A 399 -19.87 -27.57 28.17
CA GLY A 399 -20.63 -27.35 26.94
C GLY A 399 -20.38 -25.93 26.42
N PRO A 400 -21.00 -25.55 25.29
CA PRO A 400 -20.88 -24.18 24.77
C PRO A 400 -21.38 -23.18 25.82
N ASP A 401 -20.53 -22.23 26.21
CA ASP A 401 -20.80 -21.22 27.23
C ASP A 401 -21.20 -21.76 28.62
N CYS A 402 -20.86 -23.01 28.97
CA CYS A 402 -21.15 -23.63 30.26
C CYS A 402 -19.88 -24.05 31.01
N TYR A 403 -19.78 -23.61 32.27
CA TYR A 403 -18.58 -23.72 33.09
C TYR A 403 -18.83 -24.48 34.40
N LYS A 404 -17.84 -25.24 34.86
CA LYS A 404 -17.79 -25.86 36.20
C LYS A 404 -16.47 -25.54 36.88
N ILE A 405 -16.46 -25.60 38.21
CA ILE A 405 -15.22 -25.42 38.98
C ILE A 405 -14.36 -26.68 38.84
N ALA A 406 -13.05 -26.50 38.70
CA ALA A 406 -12.07 -27.58 38.58
C ALA A 406 -11.88 -28.34 39.91
#